data_AF-A0A1H5M9U6-F1
#
_entry.id   AF-A0A1H5M9U6-F1
#
_cell.length_a   1.000
_cell.length_b   1.000
_cell.length_c   1.000
_cell.angle_alpha   90.00
_cell.angle_beta   90.00
_cell.angle_gamma   90.00
#
_symmetry.space_group_name_H-M   'P 1'
#
loop_
_entity.id
_entity.type
_entity.pdbx_description
1 polymer ?
#
loop_
_entity_poly.entity_id
_entity_poly.type
_entity_poly.pdbx_seq_one_letter_code
_entity_poly.pdbx_strand_id
1 'polypeptide(L)'
;MGKRRRKLFFIAMSLLAFVWVVSVGLTFVNEGKTPPDSAFPGVPGPAVVKGISMQCGSGGCWREMAIEAGSTMVANELINEMDLSQERCSARNLLTLTRICTGSSYAGGELRVYLRYAY
;
A
#
# COMPACT_ATOMS: atom_id res chain seq x y z
N MET A 1 -9.67 8.02 42.45
CA MET A 1 -9.23 6.72 41.85
C MET A 1 -8.36 5.96 42.83
N GLY A 2 -8.73 4.73 43.21
CA GLY A 2 -7.95 3.92 44.15
C GLY A 2 -6.57 3.51 43.61
N LYS A 3 -5.59 3.34 44.51
CA LYS A 3 -4.18 2.99 44.22
C LYS A 3 -4.04 1.77 43.29
N ARG A 4 -4.92 0.78 43.44
CA ARG A 4 -5.00 -0.43 42.61
C ARG A 4 -5.45 -0.15 41.17
N ARG A 5 -6.43 0.76 40.97
CA ARG A 5 -6.86 1.18 39.62
C ARG A 5 -5.72 1.91 38.90
N ARG A 6 -5.01 2.83 39.57
CA ARG A 6 -3.85 3.52 38.97
C ARG A 6 -2.77 2.53 38.49
N LYS A 7 -2.41 1.53 39.32
CA LYS A 7 -1.43 0.51 38.92
C LYS A 7 -1.87 -0.30 37.69
N LEU A 8 -3.14 -0.72 37.65
CA LEU A 8 -3.69 -1.45 36.50
C LEU A 8 -3.68 -0.59 35.22
N PHE A 9 -4.03 0.69 35.31
CA PHE A 9 -3.94 1.61 34.17
C PHE A 9 -2.51 1.74 33.64
N PHE A 10 -1.51 1.91 34.51
CA PHE A 10 -0.12 1.97 34.08
C PHE A 10 0.35 0.69 33.39
N ILE A 11 0.04 -0.47 33.95
CA ILE A 11 0.39 -1.77 33.36
C ILE A 11 -0.24 -1.90 31.96
N ALA A 12 -1.54 -1.60 31.84
CA ALA A 12 -2.23 -1.67 30.55
C ALA A 12 -1.60 -0.72 29.52
N MET A 13 -1.29 0.51 29.92
CA MET A 13 -0.68 1.51 29.02
C MET A 13 0.74 1.10 28.59
N SER A 14 1.54 0.55 29.49
CA SER A 14 2.87 0.02 29.17
C SER A 14 2.81 -1.15 28.20
N LEU A 15 1.86 -2.08 28.38
CA LEU A 15 1.67 -3.21 27.46
C LEU A 15 1.22 -2.73 26.07
N LEU A 16 0.29 -1.78 26.00
CA LEU A 16 -0.15 -1.19 24.74
C LEU A 16 1.01 -0.47 24.03
N ALA A 17 1.81 0.30 24.75
CA ALA A 17 2.99 0.97 24.20
C ALA A 17 4.02 -0.05 23.66
N PHE A 18 4.26 -1.14 24.40
CA PHE A 18 5.18 -2.19 23.98
C PHE A 18 4.71 -2.88 22.69
N VAL A 19 3.44 -3.29 22.62
CA VAL A 19 2.85 -3.89 21.42
C VAL A 19 2.95 -2.95 20.23
N TRP A 20 2.69 -1.66 20.44
CA TRP A 20 2.80 -0.66 19.39
C TRP A 20 4.23 -0.51 18.86
N VAL A 21 5.24 -0.40 19.73
CA VAL A 21 6.66 -0.31 19.34
C VAL A 21 7.10 -1.54 18.56
N VAL A 22 6.72 -2.74 19.02
CA VAL A 22 7.04 -4.00 18.33
C VAL A 22 6.38 -4.04 16.94
N SER A 23 5.12 -3.63 16.81
CA SER A 23 4.40 -3.57 15.53
C SER A 23 5.09 -2.65 14.51
N VAL A 24 5.51 -1.46 14.95
CA VAL A 24 6.27 -0.52 14.12
C VAL A 24 7.63 -1.12 13.75
N GLY A 25 8.38 -1.64 14.72
CA GLY A 25 9.71 -2.22 14.49
C GLY A 25 9.70 -3.37 13.50
N LEU A 26 8.75 -4.30 13.61
CA LEU A 26 8.61 -5.43 12.68
C LEU A 26 8.29 -4.99 11.24
N THR A 27 7.75 -3.79 11.06
CA THR A 27 7.44 -3.27 9.72
C THR A 27 8.72 -2.87 8.95
N PHE A 28 9.80 -2.51 9.65
CA PHE A 28 11.07 -2.12 9.03
C PHE A 28 12.02 -3.30 8.78
N VAL A 29 11.79 -4.46 9.41
CA VAL A 29 12.66 -5.64 9.28
C VAL A 29 12.33 -6.47 8.02
N ASN A 30 11.13 -6.32 7.47
CA ASN A 30 10.69 -7.12 6.32
C ASN A 30 10.90 -6.36 5.01
N GLU A 31 12.08 -6.53 4.41
CA GLU A 31 12.45 -5.90 3.12
C GLU A 31 11.59 -6.39 1.94
N GLY A 32 11.01 -7.59 2.04
CA GLY A 32 10.14 -8.18 1.02
C GLY A 32 8.66 -7.78 1.13
N LYS A 33 8.31 -6.89 2.06
CA LYS A 33 6.92 -6.56 2.37
C LYS A 33 6.29 -5.72 1.26
N THR A 34 5.17 -6.19 0.72
CA THR A 34 4.36 -5.45 -0.27
C THR A 34 2.94 -5.20 0.22
N PRO A 35 2.27 -4.12 -0.25
CA PRO A 35 0.85 -3.91 0.01
C PRO A 35 0.01 -5.11 -0.46
N PRO A 36 -1.14 -5.41 0.17
CA PRO A 36 -2.02 -6.51 -0.25
C PRO A 36 -2.72 -6.21 -1.59
N ASP A 37 -3.11 -7.25 -2.34
CA ASP A 37 -3.85 -7.09 -3.62
C ASP A 37 -5.17 -6.35 -3.45
N SER A 38 -5.81 -6.49 -2.28
CA SER A 38 -7.04 -5.77 -1.97
C SER A 38 -6.88 -4.26 -1.87
N ALA A 39 -5.65 -3.74 -1.89
CA ALA A 39 -5.38 -2.30 -1.88
C ALA A 39 -5.34 -1.68 -3.29
N PHE A 40 -5.46 -2.48 -4.36
CA PHE A 40 -5.61 -1.93 -5.70
C PHE A 40 -6.94 -1.18 -5.84
N PRO A 41 -6.96 -0.07 -6.60
CA PRO A 41 -8.22 0.57 -6.96
C PRO A 41 -9.07 -0.39 -7.80
N GLY A 42 -10.38 -0.17 -7.78
CA GLY A 42 -11.29 -0.87 -8.70
C GLY A 42 -10.91 -0.54 -10.14
N VAL A 43 -10.73 -1.58 -10.96
CA VAL A 43 -10.46 -1.43 -12.39
C VAL A 43 -11.78 -1.13 -13.12
N PRO A 44 -11.89 -0.03 -13.86
CA PRO A 44 -13.09 0.27 -14.63
C PRO A 44 -13.37 -0.82 -15.68
N GLY A 45 -14.64 -1.20 -15.85
CA GLY A 45 -15.03 -2.04 -16.99
C GLY A 45 -14.97 -1.21 -18.28
N PRO A 46 -14.54 -1.77 -19.43
CA PRO A 46 -14.33 -3.17 -19.79
C PRO A 46 -12.85 -3.65 -19.70
N ALA A 47 -12.00 -2.99 -18.92
CA ALA A 47 -10.57 -3.29 -18.93
C ALA A 47 -10.25 -4.70 -18.37
N VAL A 48 -9.25 -5.35 -18.98
CA VAL A 48 -8.86 -6.72 -18.64
C VAL A 48 -7.58 -6.70 -17.80
N VAL A 49 -7.65 -7.23 -16.58
CA VAL A 49 -6.48 -7.45 -15.74
C VAL A 49 -5.77 -8.72 -16.18
N LYS A 50 -4.53 -8.58 -16.69
CA LYS A 50 -3.72 -9.72 -17.13
C LYS A 50 -3.08 -10.47 -15.96
N GLY A 51 -2.81 -9.76 -14.87
CA GLY A 51 -2.25 -10.37 -13.67
C GLY A 51 -1.71 -9.36 -12.68
N ILE A 52 -1.37 -9.86 -11.50
CA ILE A 52 -0.70 -9.12 -10.45
C ILE A 52 0.61 -9.83 -10.13
N SER A 53 1.69 -9.05 -10.03
CA SER A 53 3.03 -9.56 -9.73
C SER A 53 3.70 -8.74 -8.63
N MET A 54 4.65 -9.37 -7.94
CA MET A 54 5.55 -8.68 -7.03
C MET A 54 6.85 -8.34 -7.76
N GLN A 55 7.32 -7.12 -7.57
CA GLN A 55 8.58 -6.60 -8.12
C GLN A 55 9.46 -6.12 -6.97
N CYS A 56 10.77 -6.31 -7.06
CA CYS A 56 11.73 -5.90 -6.03
C CYS A 56 12.95 -5.23 -6.66
N GLY A 57 13.43 -4.16 -6.05
CA GLY A 57 14.62 -3.43 -6.49
C GLY A 57 15.28 -2.66 -5.35
N SER A 58 16.18 -1.74 -5.69
CA SER A 58 16.92 -0.92 -4.69
C SER A 58 16.02 -0.04 -3.82
N GLY A 59 14.78 0.23 -4.28
CA GLY A 59 13.76 0.98 -3.52
C GLY A 59 12.82 0.12 -2.67
N GLY A 60 13.10 -1.18 -2.53
CA GLY A 60 12.23 -2.16 -1.86
C GLY A 60 11.35 -2.93 -2.84
N CYS A 61 10.37 -3.64 -2.30
CA CYS A 61 9.40 -4.40 -3.10
C CYS A 61 8.06 -3.64 -3.26
N TRP A 62 7.43 -3.79 -4.41
CA TRP A 62 6.10 -3.27 -4.73
C TRP A 62 5.26 -4.34 -5.43
N ARG A 63 3.94 -4.15 -5.45
CA ARG A 63 3.05 -4.94 -6.30
C ARG A 63 2.70 -4.17 -7.55
N GLU A 64 2.52 -4.88 -8.64
CA GLU A 64 2.19 -4.32 -9.94
C GLU A 64 1.06 -5.14 -10.57
N MET A 65 -0.03 -4.46 -10.92
CA MET A 65 -1.15 -4.98 -11.68
C MET A 65 -1.00 -4.56 -13.14
N ALA A 66 -0.99 -5.54 -14.04
CA ALA A 66 -0.97 -5.30 -15.48
C ALA A 66 -2.41 -5.31 -16.03
N ILE A 67 -2.78 -4.23 -16.70
CA ILE A 67 -4.08 -4.02 -17.33
C ILE A 67 -3.85 -3.86 -18.82
N GLU A 68 -4.64 -4.57 -19.62
CA GLU A 68 -4.61 -4.43 -21.06
C GLU A 68 -5.19 -3.08 -21.48
N ALA A 69 -4.40 -2.29 -22.20
CA ALA A 69 -4.83 -0.99 -22.72
C ALA A 69 -4.69 -0.90 -24.25
N GLY A 70 -3.69 -1.56 -24.84
CA GLY A 70 -3.46 -1.64 -26.29
C GLY A 70 -3.01 -0.32 -26.94
N SER A 71 -3.30 0.83 -26.33
CA SER A 71 -2.84 2.15 -26.78
C SER A 71 -2.65 3.09 -25.59
N THR A 72 -1.80 4.12 -25.79
CA THR A 72 -1.59 5.18 -24.79
C THR A 72 -2.87 5.96 -24.50
N MET A 73 -3.76 6.10 -25.50
CA MET A 73 -5.03 6.80 -25.34
C MET A 73 -5.95 6.10 -24.33
N VAL A 74 -6.15 4.79 -24.50
CA VAL A 74 -6.95 3.97 -23.58
C VAL A 74 -6.29 3.91 -22.20
N ALA A 75 -4.96 3.81 -22.14
CA ALA A 75 -4.24 3.84 -20.86
C ALA A 75 -4.48 5.15 -20.10
N ASN A 76 -4.43 6.29 -20.79
CA ASN A 76 -4.68 7.60 -20.17
C ASN A 76 -6.14 7.76 -19.69
N GLU A 77 -7.10 7.22 -20.42
CA GLU A 77 -8.51 7.20 -20.01
C GLU A 77 -8.68 6.40 -18.71
N LEU A 78 -8.13 5.18 -18.64
CA LEU A 78 -8.13 4.36 -17.43
C LEU A 78 -7.39 5.02 -16.26
N ILE A 79 -6.25 5.67 -16.52
CA ILE A 79 -5.50 6.42 -15.52
C ILE A 79 -6.36 7.55 -14.94
N ASN A 80 -7.09 8.28 -15.78
CA ASN A 80 -7.94 9.37 -15.32
C ASN A 80 -9.17 8.85 -14.54
N GLU A 81 -9.80 7.77 -15.00
CA GLU A 81 -10.96 7.19 -14.35
C GLU A 81 -10.62 6.55 -12.98
N MET A 82 -9.46 5.90 -12.88
CA MET A 82 -8.91 5.43 -11.59
C MET A 82 -8.29 6.55 -10.75
N ASP A 83 -8.25 7.76 -11.28
CA ASP A 83 -7.74 8.96 -10.62
C ASP A 83 -6.24 8.82 -10.23
N LEU A 84 -5.45 8.24 -11.14
CA LEU A 84 -4.03 7.92 -11.02
C LEU A 84 -3.14 8.77 -11.95
N SER A 85 -3.63 9.93 -12.39
CA SER A 85 -2.86 10.91 -13.18
C SER A 85 -1.61 11.41 -12.44
N GLN A 86 -1.62 11.30 -11.12
CA GLN A 86 -0.48 11.48 -10.23
C GLN A 86 -0.44 10.35 -9.21
N GLU A 87 0.73 10.09 -8.63
CA GLU A 87 0.85 9.13 -7.54
C GLU A 87 0.03 9.59 -6.32
N ARG A 88 -0.73 8.67 -5.74
CA ARG A 88 -1.60 8.92 -4.59
C ARG A 88 -1.21 8.07 -3.42
N CYS A 89 -1.07 8.69 -2.25
CA CYS A 89 -0.79 7.97 -1.02
C CYS A 89 -1.99 7.99 -0.08
N SER A 90 -2.30 6.83 0.50
CA SER A 90 -3.29 6.69 1.57
C SER A 90 -2.85 7.46 2.82
N ALA A 91 -3.79 7.61 3.76
CA ALA A 91 -3.43 7.99 5.12
C ALA A 91 -2.42 7.00 5.71
N ARG A 92 -1.55 7.50 6.59
CA ARG A 92 -0.58 6.69 7.31
C ARG A 92 -1.29 5.83 8.35
N ASN A 93 -1.04 4.53 8.33
CA ASN A 93 -1.50 3.60 9.35
C ASN A 93 -0.70 3.82 10.63
N LEU A 94 -1.37 4.15 11.74
CA LEU A 94 -0.70 4.48 13.00
C LEU A 94 -0.02 3.28 13.67
N LEU A 95 -0.45 2.04 13.38
CA LEU A 95 0.12 0.82 13.96
C LEU A 95 1.42 0.39 13.28
N THR A 96 1.57 0.71 12.01
CA THR A 96 2.74 0.33 11.20
C THR A 96 3.59 1.52 10.78
N LEU A 97 3.09 2.74 10.98
CA LEU A 97 3.62 4.01 10.46
C LEU A 97 3.82 4.04 8.93
N THR A 98 3.25 3.08 8.20
CA THR A 98 3.32 3.02 6.74
C THR A 98 2.11 3.65 6.08
N ARG A 99 2.28 4.11 4.85
CA ARG A 99 1.18 4.46 3.94
C ARG A 99 1.36 3.71 2.62
N ILE A 100 0.27 3.47 1.91
CA ILE A 100 0.30 2.82 0.60
C ILE A 100 0.25 3.93 -0.45
N CYS A 101 1.24 3.96 -1.34
CA CYS A 101 1.24 4.84 -2.50
C CYS A 101 0.92 4.02 -3.75
N THR A 102 -0.04 4.52 -4.53
CA THR A 102 -0.54 3.95 -5.77
C THR A 102 -0.17 4.87 -6.91
N GLY A 103 0.45 4.34 -7.95
CA GLY A 103 0.75 5.08 -9.16
C GLY A 103 0.52 4.26 -10.41
N SER A 104 0.77 4.87 -11.55
CA SER A 104 0.56 4.25 -12.85
C SER A 104 1.76 4.50 -13.76
N SER A 105 2.00 3.57 -14.69
CA SER A 105 2.92 3.73 -15.81
C SER A 105 2.39 2.94 -17.00
N TYR A 106 2.70 3.38 -18.22
CA TYR A 106 2.31 2.68 -19.43
C TYR A 106 3.55 2.23 -20.18
N ALA A 107 3.65 0.92 -20.45
CA ALA A 107 4.77 0.34 -21.17
C ALA A 107 4.35 -0.96 -21.87
N GLY A 108 4.81 -1.17 -23.11
CA GLY A 108 4.60 -2.44 -23.82
C GLY A 108 3.14 -2.76 -24.18
N GLY A 109 2.28 -1.75 -24.36
CA GLY A 109 0.86 -1.96 -24.63
C GLY A 109 -0.02 -2.18 -23.39
N GLU A 110 0.59 -2.15 -22.21
CA GLU A 110 -0.06 -2.44 -20.93
C GLU A 110 0.02 -1.24 -19.99
N LEU A 111 -1.09 -0.98 -19.31
CA LEU A 111 -1.13 -0.08 -18.18
C LEU A 111 -0.71 -0.86 -16.93
N ARG A 112 0.34 -0.40 -16.27
CA ARG A 112 0.87 -0.95 -15.03
C ARG A 112 0.46 -0.04 -13.88
N VAL A 113 -0.41 -0.54 -13.01
CA VAL A 113 -0.74 0.12 -11.74
C VAL A 113 0.13 -0.50 -10.67
N TYR A 114 0.87 0.31 -9.91
CA TYR A 114 1.76 -0.19 -8.86
C TYR A 114 1.32 0.28 -7.48
N LEU A 115 1.56 -0.57 -6.47
CA LEU A 115 1.36 -0.31 -5.05
C LEU A 115 2.67 -0.49 -4.30
N ARG A 116 3.09 0.54 -3.57
CA ARG A 116 4.29 0.49 -2.72
C ARG A 116 4.01 1.00 -1.32
N TYR A 117 4.72 0.46 -0.34
CA TYR A 117 4.76 1.09 0.98
C TYR A 117 5.69 2.31 0.93
N ALA A 118 5.25 3.39 1.57
CA ALA A 118 6.11 4.49 1.96
C ALA A 118 6.12 4.59 3.49
N TYR A 119 7.31 4.78 4.05
CA TYR A 119 7.56 4.87 5.49
C TYR A 119 7.60 6.33 5.92
#